data_AF-A0A1D2MU75-F1
#
_entry.id   AF-A0A1D2MU75-F1
#
_cell.length_a   1.000
_cell.length_b   1.000
_cell.length_c   1.000
_cell.angle_alpha   90.00
_cell.angle_beta   90.00
_cell.angle_gamma   90.00
#
_symmetry.space_group_name_H-M   'P 1'
#
loop_
_entity.id
_entity.type
_entity.pdbx_description
1 polymer ?
#
loop_
_entity_poly.entity_id
_entity_poly.type
_entity_poly.pdbx_seq_one_letter_code
_entity_poly.pdbx_strand_id
1 'polypeptide(L)'
;MGGVKLAYKGKESFEKQDAQKFITLASKRLATEVFTNEINNSLLLLLFTSSETFLPLETEALRKKVDNSLVFTVEFCALLKERADDDIVPALNQLLNLNDRNLVNYEKKIREIFRTLLPMELLVVDVPDLTNLPDVRDVPDLKNVPDKKDRRGYISQYFK
;
A
#
# COMPACT_ATOMS: atom_id res chain seq x y z
N MET A 1 -8.93 0.05 -9.41
CA MET A 1 -8.45 -0.97 -8.45
C MET A 1 -8.40 -0.27 -7.10
N GLY A 2 -8.94 -0.87 -6.05
CA GLY A 2 -8.78 -0.31 -4.70
C GLY A 2 -7.30 -0.27 -4.30
N GLY A 3 -6.96 0.66 -3.41
CA GLY A 3 -5.64 0.68 -2.78
C GLY A 3 -5.43 -0.57 -1.92
N VAL A 4 -4.19 -0.88 -1.59
CA VAL A 4 -3.85 -1.92 -0.62
C VAL A 4 -2.94 -1.36 0.47
N LYS A 5 -2.89 -2.02 1.62
CA LYS A 5 -1.91 -1.71 2.65
C LYS A 5 -1.28 -2.98 3.20
N LEU A 6 -0.07 -2.86 3.73
CA LEU A 6 0.55 -3.94 4.47
C LEU A 6 -0.05 -4.02 5.87
N ALA A 7 -0.53 -5.20 6.24
CA ALA A 7 -0.81 -5.56 7.62
C ALA A 7 0.16 -6.67 8.04
N TYR A 8 0.86 -6.48 9.16
CA TYR A 8 1.78 -7.45 9.71
C TYR A 8 1.28 -7.94 11.07
N LYS A 9 1.10 -9.25 11.23
CA LYS A 9 0.57 -9.87 12.46
C LYS A 9 -0.72 -9.20 12.97
N GLY A 10 -1.59 -8.79 12.04
CA GLY A 10 -2.86 -8.11 12.34
C GLY A 10 -2.76 -6.63 12.70
N LYS A 11 -1.57 -6.01 12.59
CA LYS A 11 -1.35 -4.58 12.82
C LYS A 11 -1.04 -3.86 11.51
N GLU A 12 -1.44 -2.60 11.43
CA GLU A 12 -1.15 -1.71 10.28
C GLU A 12 0.22 -1.03 10.39
N SER A 13 0.96 -1.33 11.46
CA SER A 13 2.34 -0.91 11.68
C SER A 13 3.20 -2.11 12.03
N PHE A 14 4.46 -2.03 11.64
CA PHE A 14 5.47 -3.04 11.91
C PHE A 14 6.82 -2.38 12.11
N GLU A 15 7.71 -3.10 12.78
CA GLU A 15 9.06 -2.61 13.07
C GLU A 15 9.87 -2.48 11.79
N LYS A 16 10.81 -1.53 11.76
CA LYS A 16 11.71 -1.33 10.62
C LYS A 16 12.46 -2.60 10.22
N GLN A 17 12.85 -3.43 11.20
CA GLN A 17 13.56 -4.68 10.91
C GLN A 17 12.69 -5.65 10.09
N ASP A 18 11.40 -5.74 10.40
CA ASP A 18 10.46 -6.55 9.62
C ASP A 18 10.27 -5.96 8.22
N ALA A 19 10.14 -4.63 8.11
CA ALA A 19 10.06 -3.93 6.83
C ALA A 19 11.27 -4.21 5.93
N GLN A 20 12.47 -4.09 6.49
CA GLN A 20 13.73 -4.36 5.80
C GLN A 20 13.86 -5.82 5.42
N LYS A 21 13.38 -6.75 6.26
CA LYS A 21 13.31 -8.18 5.94
C LYS A 21 12.41 -8.40 4.73
N PHE A 22 11.24 -7.78 4.65
CA PHE A 22 10.34 -7.91 3.48
C PHE A 22 10.99 -7.40 2.20
N ILE A 23 11.63 -6.22 2.24
CA ILE A 23 12.36 -5.68 1.08
C ILE A 23 13.46 -6.64 0.64
N THR A 24 14.21 -7.19 1.60
CA THR A 24 15.30 -8.14 1.32
C THR A 24 14.77 -9.40 0.66
N LEU A 25 13.69 -9.99 1.19
CA LEU A 25 13.07 -11.19 0.61
C LEU A 25 12.45 -10.91 -0.77
N ALA A 26 11.85 -9.73 -0.97
CA ALA A 26 11.24 -9.31 -2.22
C ALA A 26 12.28 -9.01 -3.32
N SER A 27 13.44 -8.45 -2.94
CA SER A 27 14.42 -7.85 -3.86
C SER A 27 14.79 -8.76 -5.04
N LYS A 28 15.00 -10.05 -4.79
CA LYS A 28 15.35 -11.02 -5.84
C LYS A 28 14.23 -11.15 -6.89
N ARG A 29 12.98 -11.28 -6.45
CA ARG A 29 11.82 -11.39 -7.35
C ARG A 29 11.52 -10.08 -8.04
N LEU A 30 11.68 -8.95 -7.34
CA LEU A 30 11.55 -7.62 -7.93
C LEU A 30 12.54 -7.43 -9.09
N ALA A 31 13.79 -7.88 -8.94
CA ALA A 31 14.81 -7.78 -9.98
C ALA A 31 14.48 -8.61 -11.23
N THR A 32 13.91 -9.81 -11.04
CA THR A 32 13.68 -10.75 -12.14
C THR A 32 12.32 -10.62 -12.80
N GLU A 33 11.30 -10.14 -12.07
CA GLU A 33 9.91 -10.17 -12.52
C GLU A 33 9.30 -8.79 -12.74
N VAL A 34 9.81 -7.78 -12.04
CA VAL A 34 9.23 -6.42 -12.03
C VAL A 34 10.15 -5.45 -12.74
N PHE A 35 11.32 -5.12 -12.20
CA PHE A 35 12.16 -4.00 -12.66
C PHE A 35 12.98 -4.29 -13.93
N THR A 36 12.37 -4.94 -14.91
CA THR A 36 13.02 -5.47 -16.13
C THR A 36 12.96 -4.52 -17.33
N ASN A 37 12.34 -3.34 -17.20
CA ASN A 37 12.12 -2.40 -18.30
C ASN A 37 12.53 -0.98 -17.89
N GLU A 38 13.42 -0.38 -18.67
CA GLU A 38 14.01 0.96 -18.45
C GLU A 38 12.97 2.07 -18.31
N ILE A 39 11.98 2.11 -19.22
CA ILE A 39 10.95 3.14 -19.24
C ILE A 39 10.15 3.08 -17.94
N ASN A 40 9.73 1.88 -17.54
CA ASN A 40 8.95 1.70 -16.31
C ASN A 40 9.80 1.94 -15.05
N ASN A 41 11.09 1.58 -15.06
CA ASN A 41 12.01 1.89 -13.97
C ASN A 41 12.18 3.40 -13.80
N SER A 42 12.25 4.13 -14.91
CA SER A 42 12.32 5.60 -14.93
C SER A 42 11.03 6.23 -14.39
N LEU A 43 9.87 5.72 -14.81
CA LEU A 43 8.56 6.18 -14.31
C LEU A 43 8.38 5.90 -12.81
N LEU A 44 8.80 4.72 -12.34
CA LEU A 44 8.80 4.37 -10.92
C LEU A 44 9.67 5.34 -10.11
N LEU A 45 10.88 5.61 -10.59
CA LEU A 45 11.79 6.54 -9.93
C LEU A 45 11.23 7.97 -9.89
N LEU A 46 10.59 8.41 -10.98
CA LEU A 46 9.91 9.70 -11.04
C LEU A 46 8.77 9.77 -10.03
N LEU A 47 7.94 8.73 -9.93
CA LEU A 47 6.85 8.64 -8.95
C LEU A 47 7.39 8.84 -7.53
N PHE A 48 8.42 8.07 -7.15
CA PHE A 48 9.03 8.14 -5.81
C PHE A 48 9.73 9.47 -5.53
N THR A 49 10.26 10.14 -6.55
CA THR A 49 10.85 11.47 -6.39
C THR A 49 9.75 12.53 -6.23
N SER A 50 8.65 12.43 -6.99
CA SER A 50 7.54 13.38 -6.95
C SER A 50 6.71 13.32 -5.66
N SER A 51 6.70 12.17 -4.99
CA SER A 51 6.07 11.98 -3.68
C SER A 51 6.97 12.34 -2.50
N GLU A 52 8.17 12.87 -2.78
CA GLU A 52 9.20 13.17 -1.77
C GLU A 52 9.66 11.94 -0.96
N THR A 53 9.36 10.74 -1.45
CA THR A 53 9.80 9.48 -0.82
C THR A 53 11.30 9.27 -0.99
N PHE A 54 11.86 9.69 -2.13
CA PHE A 54 13.30 9.83 -2.30
C PHE A 54 13.66 11.27 -2.62
N LEU A 55 14.74 11.73 -2.01
CA LEU A 55 15.29 13.04 -2.31
C LEU A 55 15.93 13.03 -3.71
N PRO A 56 15.85 14.13 -4.48
CA PRO A 56 16.44 14.19 -5.81
C PRO A 56 17.92 13.76 -5.86
N LEU A 57 18.70 14.14 -4.84
CA LEU A 57 20.12 13.80 -4.71
C LEU A 57 20.35 12.29 -4.50
N GLU A 58 19.48 11.61 -3.74
CA GLU A 58 19.54 10.16 -3.52
C GLU A 58 19.30 9.39 -4.82
N THR A 59 18.46 9.93 -5.71
CA THR A 59 18.08 9.28 -6.97
C THR A 59 19.04 9.55 -8.13
N GLU A 60 20.00 10.46 -8.00
CA GLU A 60 20.86 10.86 -9.13
C GLU A 60 21.66 9.68 -9.70
N ALA A 61 22.19 8.83 -8.82
CA ALA A 61 22.92 7.63 -9.20
C ALA A 61 21.99 6.60 -9.87
N LEU A 62 20.76 6.42 -9.36
CA LEU A 62 19.78 5.50 -9.95
C LEU A 62 19.36 5.94 -11.36
N ARG A 63 19.17 7.24 -11.60
CA ARG A 63 18.75 7.78 -12.90
C ARG A 63 19.71 7.40 -14.02
N LYS A 64 21.00 7.27 -13.72
CA LYS A 64 22.04 6.90 -14.70
C LYS A 64 22.11 5.38 -14.94
N LYS A 65 21.31 4.58 -14.22
CA LYS A 65 21.38 3.11 -14.17
C LYS A 65 20.02 2.44 -14.41
N VAL A 66 19.01 3.19 -14.82
CA VAL A 66 17.65 2.69 -15.07
C VAL A 66 17.59 1.61 -16.15
N ASP A 67 18.58 1.60 -17.04
CA ASP A 67 18.82 0.62 -18.11
C ASP A 67 19.37 -0.71 -17.58
N ASN A 68 20.04 -0.70 -16.43
CA ASN A 68 20.54 -1.91 -15.76
C ASN A 68 19.61 -2.33 -14.61
N SER A 69 18.61 -3.14 -14.96
CA SER A 69 17.60 -3.68 -14.03
C SER A 69 18.15 -4.25 -12.72
N LEU A 70 19.25 -4.99 -12.77
CA LEU A 70 19.85 -5.62 -11.60
C LEU A 70 20.42 -4.58 -10.64
N VAL A 71 21.21 -3.65 -11.19
CA VAL A 71 21.82 -2.56 -10.40
C VAL A 71 20.75 -1.61 -9.89
N PHE A 72 19.80 -1.23 -10.75
CA PHE A 72 18.64 -0.42 -10.37
C PHE A 72 17.89 -1.03 -9.19
N THR A 73 17.59 -2.33 -9.24
CA THR A 73 16.85 -3.00 -8.16
C THR A 73 17.60 -2.96 -6.85
N VAL A 74 18.91 -3.26 -6.87
CA VAL A 74 19.75 -3.26 -5.68
C VAL A 74 19.77 -1.88 -5.03
N GLU A 75 19.98 -0.82 -5.83
CA GLU A 75 20.07 0.55 -5.32
C GLU A 75 18.71 1.10 -4.87
N PHE A 76 17.64 0.82 -5.63
CA PHE A 76 16.27 1.20 -5.24
C PHE A 76 15.85 0.55 -3.92
N CYS A 77 16.11 -0.75 -3.77
CA CYS A 77 15.84 -1.46 -2.52
C CYS A 77 16.74 -0.98 -1.38
N ALA A 78 17.97 -0.54 -1.66
CA ALA A 78 18.85 0.05 -0.64
C ALA A 78 18.25 1.35 -0.11
N LEU A 79 17.85 2.28 -0.98
CA LEU A 79 17.21 3.54 -0.59
C LEU A 79 15.93 3.31 0.23
N LEU A 80 15.08 2.34 -0.15
CA LEU A 80 13.90 1.99 0.65
C LEU A 80 14.26 1.54 2.07
N LYS A 81 15.34 0.76 2.24
CA LYS A 81 15.77 0.26 3.55
C LYS A 81 16.41 1.34 4.43
N GLU A 82 16.98 2.37 3.81
CA GLU A 82 17.63 3.50 4.49
C GLU A 82 16.65 4.53 5.03
N ARG A 83 15.36 4.48 4.62
CA ARG A 83 14.31 5.34 5.17
C ARG A 83 14.23 5.24 6.71
N ALA A 84 13.91 6.37 7.35
CA ALA A 84 13.69 6.45 8.79
C ALA A 84 12.56 5.49 9.24
N ASP A 85 12.53 5.17 10.53
CA ASP A 85 11.56 4.23 11.11
C ASP A 85 10.10 4.59 10.76
N ASP A 86 9.79 5.88 10.75
CA ASP A 86 8.45 6.39 10.46
C ASP A 86 8.13 6.46 8.94
N ASP A 87 9.16 6.43 8.08
CA ASP A 87 9.05 6.68 6.64
C ASP A 87 9.05 5.40 5.78
N ILE A 88 9.58 4.29 6.30
CA ILE A 88 9.69 3.04 5.53
C ILE A 88 8.32 2.43 5.23
N VAL A 89 7.36 2.51 6.16
CA VAL A 89 6.01 1.96 5.98
C VAL A 89 5.23 2.76 4.92
N PRO A 90 5.16 4.10 4.97
CA PRO A 90 4.63 4.91 3.88
C PRO A 90 5.27 4.60 2.52
N ALA A 91 6.61 4.49 2.45
CA ALA A 91 7.32 4.18 1.21
C ALA A 91 6.95 2.80 0.64
N LEU A 92 6.82 1.79 1.50
CA LEU A 92 6.36 0.45 1.10
C LEU A 92 4.90 0.45 0.64
N ASN A 93 4.03 1.19 1.33
CA ASN A 93 2.65 1.35 0.89
C ASN A 93 2.59 2.05 -0.48
N GLN A 94 3.44 3.04 -0.73
CA GLN A 94 3.54 3.64 -2.07
C GLN A 94 4.02 2.65 -3.12
N LEU A 95 4.99 1.80 -2.81
CA LEU A 95 5.46 0.75 -3.74
C LEU A 95 4.32 -0.21 -4.16
N LEU A 96 3.37 -0.46 -3.24
CA LEU A 96 2.21 -1.32 -3.49
C LEU A 96 1.04 -0.58 -4.17
N ASN A 97 1.06 0.75 -4.18
CA ASN A 97 0.02 1.62 -4.74
C ASN A 97 0.66 2.66 -5.66
N LEU A 98 1.15 2.20 -6.81
CA LEU A 98 1.84 3.08 -7.75
C LEU A 98 0.88 4.11 -8.33
N ASN A 99 -0.42 3.81 -8.41
CA ASN A 99 -1.48 4.72 -8.85
C ASN A 99 -1.24 5.36 -10.23
N ASP A 100 -0.33 4.79 -11.02
CA ASP A 100 0.01 5.22 -12.38
C ASP A 100 -0.49 4.19 -13.39
N ARG A 101 -1.23 4.64 -14.41
CA ARG A 101 -1.82 3.77 -15.44
C ARG A 101 -0.77 2.99 -16.22
N ASN A 102 0.44 3.55 -16.38
CA ASN A 102 1.55 2.91 -17.08
C ASN A 102 2.22 1.83 -16.22
N LEU A 103 2.05 1.89 -14.89
CA LEU A 103 2.68 0.97 -13.95
C LEU A 103 1.72 -0.09 -13.38
N VAL A 104 0.49 -0.21 -13.87
CA VAL A 104 -0.52 -1.16 -13.36
C VAL A 104 -0.02 -2.61 -13.35
N ASN A 105 0.73 -3.02 -14.38
CA ASN A 105 1.27 -4.39 -14.43
C ASN A 105 2.41 -4.59 -13.42
N TYR A 106 3.22 -3.56 -13.16
CA TYR A 106 4.22 -3.58 -12.10
C TYR A 106 3.55 -3.67 -10.74
N GLU A 107 2.56 -2.82 -10.48
CA GLU A 107 1.80 -2.80 -9.23
C GLU A 107 1.21 -4.19 -8.91
N LYS A 108 0.55 -4.83 -9.89
CA LYS A 108 0.00 -6.19 -9.72
C LYS A 108 1.07 -7.21 -9.32
N LYS A 109 2.21 -7.21 -10.02
CA LYS A 109 3.32 -8.14 -9.74
C LYS A 109 3.97 -7.86 -8.39
N ILE A 110 4.16 -6.59 -8.01
CA ILE A 110 4.68 -6.22 -6.69
C ILE A 110 3.73 -6.75 -5.60
N ARG A 111 2.42 -6.49 -5.72
CA ARG A 111 1.42 -6.99 -4.77
C ARG A 111 1.46 -8.52 -4.67
N GLU A 112 1.57 -9.22 -5.79
CA GLU A 112 1.70 -10.68 -5.82
C GLU A 112 2.97 -11.16 -5.11
N ILE A 113 4.13 -10.55 -5.38
CA ILE A 113 5.38 -10.87 -4.71
C ILE A 113 5.20 -10.74 -3.20
N PHE A 114 4.71 -9.59 -2.71
CA PHE A 114 4.53 -9.34 -1.29
C PHE A 114 3.53 -10.30 -0.62
N ARG A 115 2.45 -10.68 -1.30
CA ARG A 115 1.50 -11.70 -0.79
C ARG A 115 2.15 -13.07 -0.56
N THR A 116 3.17 -13.41 -1.34
CA THR A 116 3.85 -14.71 -1.25
C THR A 116 5.01 -14.75 -0.26
N LEU A 117 5.51 -13.61 0.24
CA LEU A 117 6.73 -13.57 1.07
C LEU A 117 6.53 -14.29 2.40
N LEU A 118 5.43 -14.02 3.10
CA LEU A 118 5.07 -14.61 4.39
C LEU A 118 3.54 -14.62 4.55
N PRO A 119 2.80 -15.49 3.83
CA PRO A 119 1.34 -15.41 3.73
C PRO A 119 0.59 -15.56 5.06
N MET A 120 1.25 -16.09 6.11
CA MET A 120 0.67 -16.19 7.45
C MET A 120 0.95 -14.97 8.36
N GLU A 121 1.90 -14.11 7.99
CA GLU A 121 2.31 -12.98 8.83
C GLU A 121 2.10 -11.62 8.14
N LEU A 122 2.29 -11.56 6.83
CA LEU A 122 2.20 -10.37 6.01
C LEU A 122 0.99 -10.48 5.08
N LEU A 123 -0.01 -9.64 5.32
CA LEU A 123 -1.21 -9.55 4.51
C LEU A 123 -1.18 -8.26 3.69
N VAL A 124 -1.44 -8.38 2.40
CA VAL A 124 -1.76 -7.24 1.53
C VAL A 124 -3.28 -7.09 1.58
N VAL A 125 -3.76 -6.15 2.41
CA VAL A 125 -5.18 -5.95 2.68
C VAL A 125 -5.73 -4.91 1.71
N ASP A 126 -6.83 -5.23 1.03
CA ASP A 126 -7.53 -4.27 0.18
C ASP A 126 -8.17 -3.17 1.05
N VAL A 127 -7.90 -1.93 0.69
CA VAL A 127 -8.52 -0.75 1.28
C VAL A 127 -9.72 -0.37 0.41
N PRO A 128 -10.94 -0.32 0.98
CA PRO A 128 -12.11 0.06 0.21
C PRO A 128 -11.92 1.44 -0.42
N ASP A 129 -12.26 1.56 -1.69
CA ASP A 129 -12.18 2.81 -2.43
C ASP A 129 -13.32 3.75 -1.96
N LEU A 130 -12.97 4.69 -1.07
CA LEU A 130 -13.94 5.63 -0.48
C LEU A 130 -14.33 6.76 -1.43
N THR A 131 -13.78 6.82 -2.65
CA THR A 131 -14.09 7.87 -3.62
C THR A 131 -15.51 7.79 -4.20
N ASN A 132 -16.22 6.68 -3.95
CA ASN A 132 -17.62 6.47 -4.35
C ASN A 132 -18.57 6.24 -3.16
N LEU A 133 -18.21 6.68 -1.96
CA LEU A 133 -19.21 6.72 -0.89
C LEU A 133 -20.26 7.79 -1.23
N PRO A 134 -21.57 7.46 -1.19
CA PRO A 134 -22.61 8.48 -1.31
C PRO A 134 -22.40 9.50 -0.17
N ASP A 135 -22.39 10.77 -0.54
CA ASP A 135 -22.28 11.91 0.37
C ASP A 135 -23.32 11.73 1.49
N VAL A 136 -22.90 11.67 2.76
CA VAL A 136 -23.78 11.46 3.92
C VAL A 136 -24.53 12.77 4.25
N ARG A 137 -25.10 13.40 3.23
CA ARG A 137 -25.93 14.60 3.32
C ARG A 137 -27.42 14.31 3.17
N ASP A 138 -27.78 13.09 2.77
CA ASP A 138 -29.17 12.63 2.67
C ASP A 138 -29.60 11.76 3.86
N VAL A 139 -29.08 12.03 5.06
CA VAL A 139 -29.70 11.50 6.27
C VAL A 139 -30.86 12.44 6.60
N PRO A 140 -32.14 12.01 6.51
CA PRO A 140 -33.24 12.86 6.91
C PRO A 140 -33.07 13.24 8.39
N ASP A 141 -33.23 14.54 8.68
CA ASP A 141 -33.19 15.12 10.01
C ASP A 141 -33.99 14.24 10.99
N LEU A 142 -33.30 13.64 11.97
CA LEU A 142 -33.93 12.98 13.12
C LEU A 142 -34.52 14.03 14.06
N LYS A 143 -35.43 14.87 13.58
CA LYS A 143 -36.16 15.87 14.38
C LYS A 143 -37.44 15.36 15.02
N ASN A 144 -37.74 14.06 14.95
CA ASN A 144 -38.94 13.48 15.56
C ASN A 144 -38.68 12.10 16.17
N VAL A 145 -37.65 11.97 17.02
CA VAL A 145 -37.62 10.84 17.97
C VAL A 145 -38.41 11.27 19.20
N PRO A 146 -39.60 10.69 19.48
CA PRO A 146 -40.28 10.95 20.75
C PRO A 146 -39.42 10.36 21.86
N ASP A 147 -39.10 11.18 22.85
CA ASP A 147 -38.34 10.82 24.04
C ASP A 147 -39.07 9.69 24.79
N LYS A 148 -38.62 8.44 24.62
CA LYS A 148 -39.24 7.27 25.26
C LYS A 148 -38.49 6.91 26.54
N LYS A 149 -38.77 7.68 27.60
CA LYS A 149 -38.97 7.08 28.93
C LYS A 149 -40.24 6.21 28.87
N ASP A 150 -40.18 5.09 29.58
CA ASP A 150 -41.30 4.18 29.84
C ASP A 150 -41.80 3.32 28.66
N ARG A 151 -41.45 2.03 28.67
CA ARG A 151 -42.34 0.96 29.18
C ARG A 151 -41.76 -0.43 28.90
N ARG A 152 -41.59 -1.17 30.01
CA ARG A 152 -41.66 -2.63 30.05
C ARG A 152 -42.89 -3.12 29.29
N GLY A 153 -42.71 -4.17 28.48
CA GLY A 153 -43.82 -4.99 28.00
C GLY A 153 -43.69 -5.37 26.52
N TYR A 154 -43.93 -6.64 26.26
CA TYR A 154 -44.12 -7.30 24.96
C TYR A 154 -42.91 -7.96 24.32
N ILE A 155 -42.59 -9.12 24.91
CA ILE A 155 -42.25 -10.35 24.19
C ILE A 155 -43.44 -10.75 23.29
N SER A 156 -43.14 -11.40 22.16
CA SER A 156 -44.07 -12.09 21.23
C SER A 156 -44.84 -11.12 20.33
N GLN A 157 -44.78 -11.17 19.00
CA GLN A 157 -45.03 -12.33 18.14
C GLN A 157 -44.45 -12.04 16.75
N TYR A 158 -43.40 -12.74 16.30
CA TYR A 158 -43.12 -13.02 14.87
C TYR A 158 -42.21 -14.26 14.82
N PHE A 159 -42.77 -15.40 15.18
CA PHE A 159 -42.30 -16.71 14.72
C PHE A 159 -43.09 -17.05 13.44
N LYS A 160 -42.38 -17.64 12.47
CA LYS A 160 -42.82 -18.56 11.39
C LYS A 160 -44.03 -18.18 10.54
#